data_AF-A0A944T7A4-F1
#
_entry.id   AF-A0A944T7A4-F1
#
_cell.length_a   1.000
_cell.length_b   1.000
_cell.length_c   1.000
_cell.angle_alpha   90.00
_cell.angle_beta   90.00
_cell.angle_gamma   90.00
#
_symmetry.space_group_name_H-M   'P 1'
#
loop_
_entity.id
_entity.type
_entity.pdbx_description
1 polymer ?
#
loop_
_entity_poly.entity_id
_entity_poly.type
_entity_poly.pdbx_seq_one_letter_code
_entity_poly.pdbx_strand_id
1 'polypeptide(L)'
;MSKIRNKRMEAQQLLQESKVKKNAKIISVLFWFGSSLYIYSTDVGFADVYSWKPFVFFVLGPLFSAIVFGNIIYSLQKIIEKLLIKSLADTKPELIPPLIVVIFFCVLIGTFLIIFEFAKMLQILLH
;
A
#
# COMPACT_ATOMS: atom_id res chain seq x y z
N MET A 1 -28.43 -0.43 -25.34
CA MET A 1 -27.00 -0.76 -25.16
C MET A 1 -26.75 -2.21 -25.55
N SER A 2 -25.71 -2.55 -26.32
CA SER A 2 -25.49 -3.93 -26.78
C SER A 2 -24.78 -4.78 -25.70
N LYS A 3 -25.18 -6.05 -25.54
CA LYS A 3 -24.58 -7.02 -24.59
C LYS A 3 -23.05 -7.13 -24.72
N ILE A 4 -22.50 -6.90 -25.91
CA ILE A 4 -21.07 -6.99 -26.19
C ILE A 4 -20.31 -5.80 -25.60
N ARG A 5 -20.91 -4.60 -25.59
CA ARG A 5 -20.31 -3.40 -25.00
C ARG A 5 -20.21 -3.50 -23.47
N ASN A 6 -21.24 -4.04 -22.82
CA ASN A 6 -21.25 -4.24 -21.36
C ASN A 6 -20.19 -5.26 -20.91
N LYS A 7 -20.06 -6.41 -21.61
CA LYS A 7 -19.01 -7.40 -21.32
C LYS A 7 -17.59 -6.84 -21.43
N ARG A 8 -17.34 -5.97 -22.41
CA ARG A 8 -16.03 -5.30 -22.57
C ARG A 8 -15.74 -4.32 -21.44
N MET A 9 -16.76 -3.57 -20.98
CA MET A 9 -16.63 -2.64 -19.86
C MET A 9 -16.36 -3.37 -18.54
N GLU A 10 -17.07 -4.46 -18.26
CA GLU A 10 -16.84 -5.30 -17.07
C GLU A 10 -15.42 -5.90 -17.07
N ALA A 11 -14.96 -6.41 -18.21
CA ALA A 11 -13.61 -6.93 -18.35
C ALA A 11 -12.54 -5.85 -18.10
N GLN A 12 -12.77 -4.63 -18.58
CA GLN A 12 -11.86 -3.48 -18.34
C GLN A 12 -11.83 -3.07 -16.87
N GLN A 13 -12.98 -3.06 -16.19
CA GLN A 13 -13.06 -2.78 -14.75
C GLN A 13 -12.29 -3.82 -13.93
N LEU A 14 -12.50 -5.11 -14.21
CA LEU A 14 -11.77 -6.19 -13.53
C LEU A 14 -10.25 -6.09 -13.73
N LEU A 15 -9.81 -5.73 -14.93
CA LEU A 15 -8.38 -5.51 -15.22
C LEU A 15 -7.82 -4.31 -14.45
N GLN A 16 -8.58 -3.21 -14.36
CA GLN A 16 -8.16 -2.04 -13.59
C GLN A 16 -8.08 -2.35 -12.09
N GLU A 17 -9.09 -3.03 -11.53
CA GLU A 17 -9.09 -3.42 -10.12
C GLU A 17 -7.92 -4.34 -9.76
N SER A 18 -7.64 -5.32 -10.62
CA SER A 18 -6.49 -6.22 -10.46
C SER A 18 -5.15 -5.45 -10.48
N LYS A 19 -5.00 -4.49 -11.39
CA LYS A 19 -3.82 -3.61 -11.45
C LYS A 19 -3.68 -2.77 -10.18
N VAL A 20 -4.75 -2.13 -9.73
CA VAL A 20 -4.74 -1.30 -8.51
C VAL A 20 -4.36 -2.14 -7.29
N LYS A 21 -4.95 -3.33 -7.14
CA LYS A 21 -4.60 -4.25 -6.05
C LYS A 21 -3.14 -4.69 -6.11
N LYS A 22 -2.62 -5.00 -7.30
CA LYS A 22 -1.20 -5.34 -7.49
C LYS A 22 -0.29 -4.16 -7.10
N ASN A 23 -0.61 -2.96 -7.53
CA ASN A 23 0.16 -1.76 -7.22
C ASN A 23 0.18 -1.48 -5.71
N ALA A 24 -0.95 -1.62 -5.02
CA ALA A 24 -1.02 -1.45 -3.57
C ALA A 24 -0.07 -2.40 -2.83
N LYS A 25 0.03 -3.67 -3.27
CA LYS A 25 0.99 -4.63 -2.72
C LYS A 25 2.44 -4.26 -3.00
N ILE A 26 2.73 -3.78 -4.21
CA ILE A 26 4.08 -3.33 -4.57
C ILE A 26 4.49 -2.13 -3.71
N ILE A 27 3.60 -1.14 -3.55
CA ILE A 27 3.84 0.03 -2.72
C ILE A 27 4.11 -0.37 -1.27
N SER A 28 3.32 -1.28 -0.69
CA SER A 28 3.56 -1.72 0.69
C SER A 28 4.88 -2.46 0.86
N VAL A 29 5.28 -3.28 -0.13
CA VAL A 29 6.61 -3.92 -0.15
C VAL A 29 7.71 -2.87 -0.20
N LEU A 30 7.59 -1.84 -1.04
CA LEU A 30 8.58 -0.77 -1.14
C LEU A 30 8.68 0.04 0.15
N PHE A 31 7.55 0.35 0.78
CA PHE A 31 7.52 1.03 2.08
C PHE A 31 8.18 0.21 3.17
N TRP A 32 7.91 -1.09 3.21
CA TRP A 32 8.59 -2.00 4.12
C TRP A 32 10.09 -2.04 3.85
N PHE A 33 10.49 -2.24 2.60
CA PHE A 33 11.89 -2.34 2.22
C PHE A 33 12.67 -1.06 2.54
N GLY A 34 12.11 0.12 2.23
CA GLY A 34 12.70 1.40 2.59
C GLY A 34 12.83 1.59 4.10
N SER A 35 11.82 1.16 4.87
CA SER A 35 11.86 1.17 6.34
C SER A 35 12.95 0.25 6.88
N SER A 36 13.02 -0.99 6.38
CA SER A 36 14.04 -1.97 6.75
C SER A 36 15.45 -1.45 6.46
N LEU A 37 15.68 -0.90 5.28
CA LEU A 37 16.99 -0.35 4.91
C LEU A 37 17.43 0.77 5.87
N TYR A 38 16.52 1.71 6.16
CA TYR A 38 16.81 2.79 7.10
C TYR A 38 17.19 2.23 8.47
N ILE A 39 16.32 1.36 9.02
CA ILE A 39 16.51 0.76 10.35
C ILE A 39 17.85 0.03 10.45
N TYR A 40 18.18 -0.82 9.47
CA TYR A 40 19.44 -1.57 9.47
C TYR A 40 20.66 -0.68 9.26
N SER A 41 20.57 0.35 8.42
CA SER A 41 21.70 1.27 8.21
C SER A 41 22.08 2.06 9.47
N THR A 42 21.14 2.21 10.40
CA THR A 42 21.36 2.89 11.69
C THR A 42 21.73 1.92 12.82
N ASP A 43 21.67 0.62 12.60
CA ASP A 43 21.98 -0.41 13.59
C ASP A 43 23.46 -0.81 13.51
N VAL A 44 24.20 -0.69 14.62
CA VAL A 44 25.69 -0.74 14.65
C VAL A 44 26.23 -2.17 14.90
N GLY A 45 25.36 -3.17 14.99
CA GLY A 45 25.70 -4.54 15.38
C GLY A 45 26.13 -5.44 14.24
N PHE A 46 27.44 -5.56 13.99
CA PHE A 46 28.01 -6.53 13.00
C PHE A 46 27.62 -8.00 13.29
N ALA A 47 27.26 -8.32 14.55
CA ALA A 47 26.78 -9.65 14.96
C ALA A 47 25.37 -9.99 14.45
N ASP A 48 24.57 -9.00 14.03
CA ASP A 48 23.20 -9.21 13.57
C ASP A 48 23.12 -9.67 12.10
N VAL A 49 24.21 -9.60 11.34
CA VAL A 49 24.25 -10.05 9.94
C VAL A 49 24.06 -11.56 9.83
N TYR A 50 24.52 -12.32 10.83
CA TYR A 50 24.34 -13.78 10.92
C TYR A 50 23.12 -14.18 11.75
N SER A 51 22.32 -13.21 12.21
CA SER A 51 21.10 -13.47 12.98
C SER A 51 19.90 -13.77 12.09
N TRP A 52 18.76 -14.13 12.70
CA TRP A 52 17.49 -14.30 11.98
C TRP A 52 16.90 -12.96 11.49
N LYS A 53 17.40 -11.82 11.97
CA LYS A 53 16.83 -10.50 11.70
C LYS A 53 16.78 -10.19 10.19
N PRO A 54 17.86 -10.33 9.39
CA PRO A 54 17.81 -10.01 7.95
C PRO A 54 16.78 -10.87 7.20
N PHE A 55 16.63 -12.13 7.59
CA PHE A 55 15.61 -13.00 7.02
C PHE A 55 14.19 -12.50 7.32
N VAL A 56 13.91 -12.10 8.56
CA VAL A 56 12.61 -11.52 8.91
C VAL A 56 12.36 -10.21 8.16
N PHE A 57 13.33 -9.31 8.08
CA PHE A 57 13.12 -7.97 7.53
C PHE A 57 13.11 -7.91 6.00
N PHE A 58 13.84 -8.79 5.32
CA PHE A 58 14.01 -8.74 3.86
C PHE A 58 13.38 -9.92 3.11
N VAL A 59 12.95 -10.99 3.80
CA VAL A 59 12.23 -12.12 3.19
C VAL A 59 10.80 -12.18 3.69
N LEU A 60 10.59 -12.36 5.00
CA LEU A 60 9.22 -12.51 5.56
C LEU A 60 8.46 -11.18 5.58
N GLY A 61 9.14 -10.11 5.95
CA GLY A 61 8.59 -8.77 6.12
C GLY A 61 7.94 -8.21 4.85
N PRO A 62 8.59 -8.27 3.68
CA PRO A 62 7.96 -7.87 2.42
C PRO A 62 6.71 -8.69 2.09
N LEU A 63 6.71 -10.01 2.35
CA LEU A 63 5.54 -10.87 2.13
C LEU A 63 4.40 -10.48 3.08
N PHE A 64 4.70 -10.30 4.36
CA PHE A 64 3.75 -9.82 5.36
C PHE A 64 3.19 -8.45 4.96
N SER A 65 4.04 -7.53 4.54
CA SER A 65 3.63 -6.18 4.12
C SER A 65 2.75 -6.20 2.88
N ALA A 66 3.04 -7.05 1.90
CA ALA A 66 2.19 -7.23 0.72
C ALA A 66 0.79 -7.74 1.09
N ILE A 67 0.71 -8.67 2.06
CA ILE A 67 -0.55 -9.30 2.47
C ILE A 67 -1.38 -8.36 3.36
N VAL A 68 -0.75 -7.73 4.36
CA VAL A 68 -1.45 -6.91 5.34
C VAL A 68 -1.62 -5.49 4.80
N PHE A 69 -0.53 -4.74 4.72
CA PHE A 69 -0.58 -3.33 4.34
C PHE A 69 -0.99 -3.13 2.89
N GLY A 70 -0.63 -4.03 1.97
CA GLY A 70 -1.08 -3.97 0.58
C GLY A 70 -2.60 -4.06 0.44
N ASN A 71 -3.25 -4.92 1.23
CA ASN A 71 -4.72 -5.01 1.26
C ASN A 71 -5.36 -3.81 1.98
N ILE A 72 -4.71 -3.24 3.00
CA ILE A 72 -5.16 -2.01 3.68
C ILE A 72 -5.15 -0.84 2.69
N ILE A 73 -4.04 -0.60 1.99
CA ILE A 73 -3.90 0.47 0.99
C ILE A 73 -4.98 0.33 -0.09
N TYR A 74 -5.17 -0.87 -0.62
CA TYR A 74 -6.19 -1.14 -1.63
C TYR A 74 -7.61 -0.83 -1.12
N SER A 75 -7.91 -1.24 0.10
CA SER A 75 -9.24 -1.02 0.70
C SER A 75 -9.49 0.46 0.98
N LEU A 76 -8.49 1.17 1.50
CA LEU A 76 -8.56 2.61 1.73
C LEU A 76 -8.77 3.37 0.42
N GLN A 77 -8.07 3.01 -0.65
CA GLN A 77 -8.28 3.61 -1.98
C GLN A 77 -9.74 3.47 -2.42
N LYS A 78 -10.31 2.26 -2.32
CA LYS A 78 -11.73 2.02 -2.67
C LYS A 78 -12.70 2.84 -1.81
N ILE A 79 -12.41 2.98 -0.52
CA ILE A 79 -13.23 3.79 0.39
C ILE A 79 -13.19 5.26 -0.02
N ILE A 80 -11.99 5.80 -0.29
CA ILE A 80 -11.78 7.19 -0.72
C ILE A 80 -12.51 7.45 -2.03
N GLU A 81 -12.33 6.61 -3.04
CA GLU A 81 -13.00 6.72 -4.34
C GLU A 81 -14.53 6.74 -4.18
N LYS A 82 -15.09 5.80 -3.41
CA LYS A 82 -16.53 5.70 -3.20
C LYS A 82 -17.09 6.91 -2.45
N LEU A 83 -16.39 7.41 -1.43
CA LEU A 83 -16.81 8.58 -0.66
C LEU A 83 -16.80 9.85 -1.50
N LEU A 84 -15.73 10.07 -2.28
CA LEU A 84 -15.61 11.26 -3.13
C LEU A 84 -16.62 11.24 -4.27
N ILE A 85 -16.82 10.10 -4.93
CA ILE A 85 -17.85 9.98 -5.98
C ILE A 85 -19.23 10.25 -5.38
N LYS A 86 -19.58 9.65 -4.24
CA LYS A 86 -20.88 9.87 -3.60
C LYS A 86 -21.12 11.33 -3.22
N SER A 87 -20.07 12.05 -2.80
CA SER A 87 -20.20 13.43 -2.32
C SER A 87 -20.15 14.48 -3.42
N LEU A 88 -19.41 14.25 -4.51
CA LEU A 88 -19.12 15.28 -5.52
C LEU A 88 -19.71 14.98 -6.91
N ALA A 89 -20.28 13.79 -7.15
CA ALA A 89 -20.81 13.43 -8.46
C ALA A 89 -21.88 14.41 -8.97
N ASP A 90 -22.76 14.87 -8.07
CA ASP A 90 -23.90 15.73 -8.45
C ASP A 90 -23.55 17.22 -8.48
N THR A 91 -22.45 17.63 -7.84
CA THR A 91 -22.09 19.05 -7.68
C THR A 91 -20.91 19.48 -8.54
N LYS A 92 -19.77 18.78 -8.44
CA LYS A 92 -18.51 19.13 -9.11
C LYS A 92 -17.71 17.86 -9.46
N PRO A 93 -18.17 17.08 -10.46
CA PRO A 93 -17.55 15.79 -10.81
C PRO A 93 -16.11 15.92 -11.31
N GLU A 94 -15.76 17.06 -11.90
CA GLU A 94 -14.42 17.39 -12.38
C GLU A 94 -13.35 17.47 -11.27
N LEU A 95 -13.76 17.71 -10.02
CA LEU A 95 -12.85 17.75 -8.87
C LEU A 95 -12.56 16.36 -8.30
N ILE A 96 -13.29 15.31 -8.69
CA ILE A 96 -13.13 13.96 -8.13
C ILE A 96 -11.73 13.41 -8.39
N PRO A 97 -11.19 13.37 -9.64
CA PRO A 97 -9.86 12.82 -9.90
C PRO A 97 -8.72 13.50 -9.13
N PRO A 98 -8.56 14.84 -9.12
CA PRO A 98 -7.47 15.47 -8.38
C PRO A 98 -7.59 15.27 -6.87
N LEU A 99 -8.81 15.26 -6.32
CA LEU A 99 -9.03 15.01 -4.89
C LEU A 99 -8.68 13.57 -4.50
N ILE A 100 -9.03 12.57 -5.32
CA ILE A 100 -8.64 11.17 -5.07
C ILE A 100 -7.11 11.08 -4.96
N VAL A 101 -6.38 11.68 -5.90
CA VAL A 101 -4.91 11.60 -5.92
C VAL A 101 -4.30 12.25 -4.68
N VAL A 102 -4.74 13.46 -4.32
CA VAL A 102 -4.20 14.19 -3.17
C VAL A 102 -4.51 13.44 -1.85
N ILE A 103 -5.76 13.03 -1.66
CA ILE A 103 -6.16 12.32 -0.43
C ILE A 103 -5.45 10.98 -0.33
N PHE A 104 -5.36 10.24 -1.44
CA PHE A 104 -4.66 8.96 -1.47
C PHE A 104 -3.16 9.12 -1.16
N PHE A 105 -2.52 10.16 -1.68
CA PHE A 105 -1.11 10.45 -1.35
C PHE A 105 -0.91 10.72 0.15
N CYS A 106 -1.79 11.50 0.79
CA CYS A 106 -1.75 11.71 2.24
C CYS A 106 -1.92 10.39 3.01
N VAL A 107 -2.83 9.51 2.56
CA VAL A 107 -3.03 8.19 3.15
C VAL A 107 -1.82 7.28 2.98
N LEU A 108 -1.13 7.36 1.85
CA LEU A 108 0.12 6.63 1.62
C LEU A 108 1.21 7.07 2.61
N ILE A 109 1.36 8.38 2.85
CA ILE A 109 2.30 8.89 3.87
C ILE A 109 1.95 8.33 5.25
N GLY A 110 0.68 8.41 5.65
CA GLY A 110 0.24 7.87 6.94
C GLY A 110 0.49 6.36 7.06
N THR A 111 0.24 5.61 5.98
CA THR A 111 0.51 4.17 5.93
C THR A 111 2.00 3.86 6.03
N PHE A 112 2.85 4.64 5.36
CA PHE A 112 4.30 4.51 5.47
C PHE A 112 4.77 4.70 6.91
N LEU A 113 4.28 5.72 7.61
CA LEU A 113 4.63 5.95 9.02
C LEU A 113 4.22 4.78 9.92
N ILE A 114 3.03 4.21 9.70
CA ILE A 114 2.57 3.03 10.43
C ILE A 114 3.49 1.82 10.18
N ILE A 115 3.85 1.57 8.91
CA ILE A 115 4.76 0.48 8.55
C ILE A 115 6.13 0.68 9.20
N PHE A 116 6.65 1.91 9.16
CA PHE A 116 7.94 2.26 9.73
C PHE A 116 7.97 2.03 11.24
N GLU A 117 6.94 2.49 11.95
CA GLU A 117 6.84 2.30 13.40
C GLU A 117 6.67 0.82 13.78
N PHE A 118 5.90 0.08 12.99
CA PHE A 118 5.77 -1.37 13.16
C PHE A 118 7.12 -2.09 12.96
N ALA A 119 7.88 -1.71 11.93
CA ALA A 119 9.20 -2.28 11.66
C ALA A 119 10.20 -1.98 12.79
N LYS A 120 10.15 -0.79 13.41
CA LYS A 120 10.93 -0.47 14.61
C LYS A 120 10.55 -1.33 15.80
N MET A 121 9.25 -1.49 16.09
CA MET A 121 8.81 -2.39 17.17
C MET A 121 9.29 -3.82 16.96
N LEU A 122 9.24 -4.29 15.71
CA LEU A 122 9.74 -5.61 15.34
C LEU A 122 11.26 -5.73 15.56
N GLN A 123 12.04 -4.68 15.28
CA GLN A 123 13.48 -4.67 15.55
C GLN A 123 13.76 -4.85 17.05
N ILE A 124 13.04 -4.12 17.90
CA ILE A 124 13.17 -4.21 19.37
C ILE A 124 12.83 -5.62 19.86
N LEU A 125 11.78 -6.24 19.31
CA LEU A 125 11.33 -7.56 19.72
C LEU A 125 12.29 -8.69 19.28
N LEU A 126 13.11 -8.44 18.26
CA LEU A 126 14.11 -9.38 17.76
C LEU A 126 15.51 -9.13 18.33
N HIS A 127 15.70 -8.08 19.14
CA HIS A 127 16.94 -7.78 19.85
C HIS A 127 16.98 -8.51 21.20
#